data_AF-A0A521FUJ7-F1
#
_entry.id   AF-A0A521FUJ7-F1
#
_cell.length_a   1.000
_cell.length_b   1.000
_cell.length_c   1.000
_cell.angle_alpha   90.00
_cell.angle_beta   90.00
_cell.angle_gamma   90.00
#
_symmetry.space_group_name_H-M   'P 1'
#
loop_
_entity.id
_entity.type
_entity.pdbx_description
1 polymer ?
#
loop_
_entity_poly.entity_id
_entity_poly.type
_entity_poly.pdbx_seq_one_letter_code
_entity_poly.pdbx_strand_id
1 'polypeptide(L)'
;MATGEETWVARLTPAPGRSVSDLLDMPLGLDVWERHADSLVVSASDSRLSEVERRRLARVDRLTTTAQYLARTRRSPAGEDGDRRSSPSPQQE
;
A
#
# COMPACT_ATOMS: atom_id res chain seq x y z
N MET A 1 -1.92 -22.03 -17.92
CA MET A 1 -2.30 -20.61 -17.85
C MET A 1 -2.02 -20.17 -16.43
N ALA A 2 -1.05 -19.28 -16.22
CA ALA A 2 -0.64 -18.85 -14.89
C ALA A 2 -1.87 -18.35 -14.13
N THR A 3 -2.24 -19.04 -13.05
CA THR A 3 -3.16 -18.52 -12.05
C THR A 3 -2.50 -17.26 -11.51
N GLY A 4 -2.83 -16.11 -12.12
CA GLY A 4 -2.27 -14.83 -11.76
C GLY A 4 -2.50 -14.64 -10.27
N GLU A 5 -1.44 -14.79 -9.49
CA GLU A 5 -1.50 -14.66 -8.05
C GLU A 5 -1.92 -13.23 -7.77
N GLU A 6 -3.20 -13.04 -7.41
CA GLU A 6 -3.75 -11.73 -7.12
C GLU A 6 -2.86 -11.08 -6.07
N THR A 7 -2.24 -9.96 -6.44
CA THR A 7 -1.27 -9.29 -5.59
C THR A 7 -2.00 -8.39 -4.62
N TRP A 8 -1.89 -8.69 -3.33
CA TRP A 8 -2.55 -7.99 -2.25
C TRP A 8 -1.60 -6.99 -1.61
N VAL A 9 -2.14 -5.83 -1.27
CA VAL A 9 -1.51 -4.87 -0.38
C VAL A 9 -1.99 -5.17 1.03
N ALA A 10 -1.05 -5.56 1.88
CA ALA A 10 -1.31 -5.92 3.26
C ALA A 10 -0.38 -5.18 4.21
N ARG A 11 -0.90 -4.89 5.39
CA ARG A 11 -0.12 -4.35 6.50
C ARG A 11 0.35 -5.52 7.37
N LEU A 12 1.66 -5.60 7.57
CA LEU A 12 2.33 -6.52 8.47
C LEU A 12 2.63 -5.82 9.78
N THR A 13 2.10 -6.33 10.88
CA THR A 13 2.51 -5.94 12.23
C THR A 13 3.40 -7.04 12.80
N PRO A 14 4.67 -6.75 13.18
CA PRO A 14 5.55 -7.75 13.76
C PRO A 14 4.90 -8.47 14.96
N ALA A 15 5.16 -9.77 15.09
CA ALA A 15 4.75 -10.51 16.28
C ALA A 15 5.43 -9.93 17.54
N PRO A 16 4.82 -10.05 18.74
CA PRO A 16 5.44 -9.59 19.97
C PRO A 16 6.81 -10.23 20.19
N GLY A 17 7.83 -9.40 20.43
CA GLY A 17 9.23 -9.82 20.53
C GLY A 17 10.00 -9.81 19.19
N ARG A 18 9.35 -9.45 18.09
CA ARG A 18 9.96 -9.20 16.78
C ARG A 18 9.82 -7.72 16.42
N SER A 19 10.72 -7.22 15.59
CA SER A 19 10.73 -5.82 15.13
C SER A 19 10.60 -5.75 13.61
N VAL A 20 10.23 -4.58 13.10
CA VAL A 20 10.22 -4.32 11.65
C VAL A 20 11.57 -4.65 11.01
N SER A 21 12.68 -4.30 11.66
CA SER A 21 14.04 -4.61 11.18
C SER A 21 14.29 -6.11 11.02
N ASP A 22 13.74 -6.92 11.92
CA ASP A 22 13.90 -8.37 11.90
C ASP A 22 13.12 -9.01 10.73
N LEU A 23 11.94 -8.46 10.42
CA LEU A 23 11.19 -8.86 9.23
C LEU A 23 11.91 -8.47 7.92
N LEU A 24 12.59 -7.31 7.92
CA LEU A 24 13.34 -6.82 6.76
C LEU A 24 14.67 -7.57 6.54
N ASP A 25 15.27 -8.08 7.60
CA ASP A 25 16.51 -8.89 7.54
C ASP A 25 16.23 -10.28 6.94
N MET A 26 15.00 -10.77 7.04
CA MET A 26 14.60 -12.06 6.48
C MET A 26 14.36 -11.98 4.96
N PRO A 27 14.82 -12.98 4.18
CA PRO A 27 14.53 -13.09 2.76
C PRO A 27 13.10 -13.58 2.50
N LEU A 28 12.12 -12.76 2.88
CA LEU A 28 10.70 -13.09 2.77
C LEU A 28 10.15 -12.86 1.36
N GLY A 29 10.90 -12.25 0.44
CA GLY A 29 10.43 -12.00 -0.93
C GLY A 29 9.14 -11.18 -0.94
N LEU A 30 9.03 -10.22 -0.02
CA LEU A 30 7.91 -9.28 0.10
C LEU A 30 8.36 -7.95 -0.50
N ASP A 31 7.50 -7.35 -1.32
CA ASP A 31 7.78 -6.04 -1.88
C ASP A 31 7.28 -4.97 -0.92
N VAL A 32 8.20 -4.24 -0.28
CA VAL A 32 7.86 -3.28 0.78
C VAL A 32 7.52 -1.93 0.18
N TRP A 33 6.30 -1.47 0.42
CA TRP A 33 5.77 -0.22 -0.13
C TRP A 33 5.90 0.93 0.86
N GLU A 34 5.48 0.72 2.10
CA GLU A 34 5.61 1.72 3.17
C GLU A 34 6.20 1.09 4.42
N ARG A 35 7.01 1.88 5.14
CA ARG A 35 7.64 1.47 6.38
C ARG A 35 7.18 2.38 7.50
N HIS A 36 6.57 1.80 8.52
CA HIS A 36 6.25 2.47 9.77
C HIS A 36 7.13 1.91 10.89
N ALA A 37 7.16 2.59 12.05
CA ALA A 37 7.94 2.15 13.20
C ALA A 37 7.53 0.75 13.70
N ASP A 38 6.21 0.51 13.74
CA ASP A 38 5.63 -0.72 14.30
C ASP A 38 4.93 -1.60 13.24
N SER A 39 4.99 -1.23 11.96
CA SER A 39 4.34 -2.00 10.89
C SER A 39 4.95 -1.75 9.51
N LEU A 40 4.72 -2.67 8.58
CA LEU A 40 5.16 -2.58 7.19
C LEU A 40 3.95 -2.73 6.28
N VAL A 41 3.81 -1.87 5.27
CA VAL A 41 2.87 -2.10 4.17
C VAL A 41 3.65 -2.79 3.06
N VAL A 42 3.19 -3.98 2.66
CA VAL A 42 3.84 -4.79 1.62
C VAL A 42 2.84 -5.17 0.54
N SER A 43 3.33 -5.35 -0.68
CA SER A 43 2.61 -6.03 -1.73
C SER A 43 3.18 -7.44 -1.92
N ALA A 44 2.30 -8.44 -1.90
CA ALA A 44 2.68 -9.83 -2.13
C ALA A 44 1.47 -10.66 -2.59
N SER A 45 1.73 -11.84 -3.15
CA SER A 45 0.66 -12.79 -3.45
C SER A 45 -0.01 -13.32 -2.18
N ASP A 46 -1.29 -13.71 -2.29
CA ASP A 46 -2.04 -14.26 -1.15
C ASP A 46 -1.34 -15.48 -0.53
N SER A 47 -0.73 -16.35 -1.35
CA SER A 47 0.10 -17.47 -0.92
C SER A 47 1.23 -17.03 0.01
N ARG A 48 1.92 -15.93 -0.35
CA ARG A 48 3.06 -15.39 0.40
C ARG A 48 2.60 -14.78 1.73
N LEU A 49 1.50 -14.04 1.72
CA LEU A 49 0.90 -13.48 2.91
C LEU A 49 0.45 -14.58 3.88
N SER A 50 -0.19 -15.63 3.36
CA SER A 50 -0.61 -16.79 4.15
C SER A 50 0.59 -17.52 4.78
N GLU A 51 1.73 -17.60 4.08
CA GLU A 51 2.96 -18.16 4.64
C GLU A 51 3.56 -17.30 5.78
N VAL A 52 3.44 -15.97 5.70
CA VAL A 52 3.84 -15.06 6.79
C VAL A 52 2.98 -15.29 8.05
N GLU A 53 1.66 -15.39 7.89
CA GLU A 53 0.74 -15.72 9.00
C GLU A 53 1.03 -17.10 9.59
N ARG A 54 1.24 -18.10 8.72
CA ARG A 54 1.50 -19.50 9.11
C ARG A 54 2.78 -19.62 9.94
N ARG A 55 3.82 -18.87 9.59
CA ARG A 55 5.09 -18.82 10.33
C ARG A 55 5.01 -17.94 11.58
N ARG A 56 3.87 -17.28 11.83
CA ARG A 56 3.64 -16.34 12.95
C ARG A 56 4.72 -15.26 13.05
N LEU A 57 5.26 -14.82 11.90
CA LEU A 57 6.30 -13.78 11.86
C LEU A 57 5.69 -12.40 12.09
N ALA A 58 4.53 -12.17 11.50
CA ALA A 58 3.77 -10.94 11.61
C ALA A 58 2.27 -11.25 11.48
N ARG A 59 1.44 -10.37 12.05
CA ARG A 59 0.03 -10.33 11.77
C ARG A 59 -0.18 -9.68 10.42
N VAL A 60 -0.91 -10.34 9.53
CA VAL A 60 -1.26 -9.83 8.20
C VAL A 60 -2.65 -9.22 8.27
N ASP A 61 -2.74 -7.95 7.90
CA ASP A 61 -3.99 -7.21 7.77
C ASP A 61 -4.18 -6.86 6.29
N ARG A 62 -5.03 -7.61 5.58
CA ARG A 62 -5.26 -7.45 4.13
C ARG A 62 -6.10 -6.20 3.91
N LEU A 63 -5.51 -5.16 3.30
CA LEU A 63 -6.18 -3.88 3.11
C LEU A 63 -6.95 -3.85 1.79
N THR A 64 -6.27 -4.16 0.68
CA THR A 64 -6.85 -4.09 -0.66
C THR A 64 -6.00 -4.84 -1.67
N THR A 65 -6.49 -5.01 -2.91
CA THR A 65 -5.66 -5.52 -4.00
C THR A 65 -4.84 -4.39 -4.61
N THR A 66 -3.68 -4.73 -5.18
CA THR A 66 -2.78 -3.78 -5.84
C THR A 66 -3.50 -3.00 -6.94
N ALA A 67 -4.39 -3.67 -7.69
CA ALA A 67 -5.19 -3.05 -8.74
C ALA A 67 -6.15 -1.97 -8.19
N GLN A 68 -6.81 -2.24 -7.06
CA GLN A 68 -7.70 -1.27 -6.40
C GLN A 68 -6.93 -0.08 -5.81
N TYR A 69 -5.75 -0.34 -5.23
CA TYR A 69 -4.89 0.73 -4.72
C TYR A 69 -4.43 1.68 -5.84
N LEU A 70 -3.97 1.13 -6.97
CA LEU A 70 -3.57 1.90 -8.16
C LEU A 70 -4.75 2.67 -8.77
N ALA A 71 -5.95 2.08 -8.77
CA ALA A 71 -7.16 2.76 -9.24
C ALA A 71 -7.53 3.96 -8.35
N ARG A 72 -7.27 3.88 -7.04
CA ARG A 72 -7.51 4.97 -6.09
C ARG A 72 -6.49 6.11 -6.20
N THR A 73 -5.22 5.78 -6.35
CA THR A 73 -4.15 6.79 -6.58
C THR A 73 -4.33 7.50 -7.91
N ARG A 74 -4.78 6.80 -8.96
CA ARG A 74 -5.16 7.43 -10.25
C ARG A 74 -6.37 8.37 -10.16
N ARG A 75 -7.26 8.19 -9.17
CA ARG A 75 -8.42 9.08 -8.95
C ARG A 75 -8.10 10.28 -8.05
N SER A 76 -6.90 10.36 -7.49
CA SER A 76 -6.52 11.56 -6.74
C SER A 76 -6.13 12.66 -7.74
N PRO A 77 -6.74 13.86 -7.66
CA PRO A 77 -6.40 14.96 -8.54
C PRO A 77 -5.04 15.51 -8.11
N ALA A 78 -3.97 14.99 -8.71
CA ALA A 78 -2.74 15.74 -8.82
C ALA A 78 -3.02 16.92 -9.78
N GLY A 79 -3.49 18.04 -9.23
CA GLY A 79 -3.79 19.24 -10.00
C GLY A 79 -4.88 20.15 -9.44
N GLU A 80 -4.99 20.33 -8.11
CA GLU A 80 -5.35 21.65 -7.59
C GLU A 80 -4.09 22.53 -7.63
N ASP A 81 -3.70 22.96 -8.83
CA ASP A 81 -2.72 24.02 -9.01
C ASP A 81 -3.44 25.23 -9.62
N GLY A 82 -3.81 26.15 -8.74
CA GLY A 82 -3.95 27.58 -8.99
C GLY A 82 -4.80 28.06 -10.17
N ASP A 83 -6.11 28.19 -9.99
CA ASP A 83 -6.78 29.42 -10.40
C ASP A 83 -7.48 30.05 -9.20
N ARG A 84 -6.65 30.58 -8.30
CA ARG A 84 -7.11 31.56 -7.32
C ARG A 84 -7.00 32.92 -7.98
N ARG A 85 -8.17 33.46 -8.32
CA ARG A 85 -8.45 34.88 -8.52
C ARG A 85 -7.94 35.45 -9.85
N SER A 86 -8.84 35.63 -10.80
CA SER A 86 -9.22 36.98 -11.26
C SER A 86 -10.55 36.94 -12.00
N SER A 87 -11.66 37.10 -11.27
CA SER A 87 -12.74 37.93 -11.79
C SER A 87 -12.25 39.38 -11.78
N PRO A 88 -12.46 40.12 -12.87
CA PRO A 88 -13.62 40.98 -12.85
C PRO A 88 -14.41 40.95 -14.17
N SER A 89 -15.74 40.87 -14.06
CA SER A 89 -16.65 41.50 -15.04
C SER A 89 -16.30 43.00 -15.12
N PRO A 90 -16.41 43.71 -16.26
CA PRO A 90 -17.74 44.00 -16.82
C PRO A 90 -17.83 44.28 -18.34
N GLN A 91 -19.09 44.23 -18.83
CA GLN A 91 -19.68 45.05 -19.90
C GLN A 91 -19.27 44.78 -21.37
N GLN A 92 -20.29 44.69 -22.25
CA GLN A 92 -20.53 45.45 -23.50
C GLN A 92 -21.91 44.94 -24.01
N GLU A 93 -23.02 45.62 -23.72
CA GLU A 93 -23.68 46.69 -24.51
C GLU A 93 -23.88 46.35 -25.99
#